data_AF-A0A7I2YQB1-F1
#
_entry.id   AF-A0A7I2YQB1-F1
#
_cell.length_a   1.000
_cell.length_b   1.000
_cell.length_c   1.000
_cell.angle_alpha   90.00
_cell.angle_beta   90.00
_cell.angle_gamma   90.00
#
_symmetry.space_group_name_H-M   'P 1'
#
loop_
_entity.id
_entity.type
_entity.pdbx_description
1 polymer ?
#
loop_
_entity_poly.entity_id
_entity_poly.type
_entity_poly.pdbx_seq_one_letter_code
_entity_poly.pdbx_strand_id
1 'polypeptide(L)' 'EIHRKVMSQNFTNCHTKIRHVDAHATLNDGVVVQVMGLLSNNNQALRRFMQTFVLAPEIPR' A
#
# COMPACT_ATOMS: atom_id res chain seq x y z
N GLU A 1 -2.64 -15.31 7.13
CA GLU A 1 -3.60 -14.96 6.05
C GLU A 1 -3.07 -13.92 5.07
N ILE A 2 -2.63 -12.74 5.53
CA ILE A 2 -2.09 -11.68 4.66
C ILE A 2 -0.98 -12.20 3.72
N HIS A 3 0.02 -12.89 4.27
CA HIS A 3 1.10 -13.49 3.47
C HIS A 3 0.58 -14.41 2.36
N ARG A 4 -0.36 -15.31 2.68
CA ARG A 4 -0.96 -16.23 1.71
C ARG A 4 -1.69 -15.48 0.60
N LYS A 5 -2.47 -14.45 0.95
CA LYS A 5 -3.21 -13.64 -0.01
C LYS A 5 -2.27 -12.86 -0.93
N VAL A 6 -1.19 -12.28 -0.40
CA VAL A 6 -0.16 -11.58 -1.19
C VAL A 6 0.49 -12.55 -2.18
N MET A 7 0.90 -13.74 -1.72
CA MET A 7 1.48 -14.75 -2.60
C MET A 7 0.51 -15.20 -3.70
N SER A 8 -0.79 -15.31 -3.39
CA SER A 8 -1.80 -15.69 -4.38
C SER A 8 -2.06 -14.63 -5.46
N GLN A 9 -1.57 -13.40 -5.32
CA GLN A 9 -1.71 -12.35 -6.34
C GLN A 9 -0.62 -12.42 -7.43
N ASN A 10 0.40 -13.28 -7.25
CA ASN A 10 1.48 -13.46 -8.23
C ASN A 10 2.09 -12.12 -8.70
N PHE A 11 2.50 -11.28 -7.75
CA PHE A 11 3.21 -10.06 -8.10
C PHE A 11 4.56 -10.43 -8.72
N THR A 12 4.78 -10.01 -9.96
CA THR A 12 6.00 -10.29 -10.73
C THR A 12 6.26 -9.11 -11.62
N ASN A 13 7.48 -8.55 -11.62
CA ASN A 13 7.80 -7.30 -12.33
C ASN A 13 6.75 -6.20 -12.05
N CYS A 14 6.44 -6.01 -10.77
CA CYS A 14 5.45 -5.03 -10.33
C CYS A 14 6.06 -3.63 -10.35
N HIS A 15 5.48 -2.72 -11.14
CA HIS A 15 5.95 -1.34 -11.27
C HIS A 15 4.88 -0.38 -10.74
N THR A 16 5.31 0.56 -9.90
CA THR A 16 4.39 1.52 -9.29
C THR A 16 4.86 2.94 -9.55
N LYS A 17 3.92 3.84 -9.86
CA LYS A 17 4.15 5.29 -9.95
C LYS A 17 3.23 6.00 -8.97
N ILE A 18 3.78 6.47 -7.87
CA ILE A 18 3.05 7.23 -6.86
C ILE A 18 2.80 8.64 -7.37
N ARG A 19 1.56 9.12 -7.22
CA ARG A 19 1.15 10.46 -7.64
C ARG A 19 0.89 11.38 -6.47
N HIS A 20 0.27 10.84 -5.42
CA HIS A 20 -0.05 11.61 -4.23
C HIS A 20 0.04 10.72 -3.00
N VAL A 21 0.52 11.31 -1.92
CA VAL A 21 0.56 10.70 -0.59
C VAL A 21 0.13 11.76 0.39
N ASP A 22 -0.98 11.48 1.08
CA ASP A 22 -1.39 12.25 2.25
C ASP A 22 -1.13 11.40 3.49
N ALA A 23 -0.56 12.01 4.52
CA ALA A 23 -0.30 11.35 5.80
C ALA A 23 -0.72 12.26 6.94
N HIS A 24 -1.52 11.74 7.86
CA HIS A 24 -2.03 12.48 9.01
C HIS A 24 -1.90 11.67 10.29
N ALA A 25 -1.54 12.34 11.39
CA ALA A 25 -1.60 11.75 12.71
C ALA A 25 -3.05 11.38 13.07
N THR A 26 -3.21 10.28 13.79
CA THR A 26 -4.49 9.76 14.27
C THR A 26 -4.42 9.44 15.76
N LEU A 27 -5.49 8.89 16.32
CA LEU A 27 -5.52 8.46 17.72
C LEU A 27 -4.42 7.42 18.02
N ASN A 28 -3.99 7.35 19.28
CA ASN A 28 -3.03 6.34 19.78
C ASN A 28 -1.68 6.36 19.05
N ASP A 29 -1.17 7.55 18.74
CA ASP A 29 0.10 7.76 18.01
C ASP A 29 0.14 7.04 16.65
N GLY A 30 -1.03 6.74 16.08
CA GLY A 30 -1.15 6.12 14.77
C GLY A 30 -1.03 7.13 13.64
N VAL A 31 -0.81 6.65 12.42
CA VAL A 31 -0.78 7.47 11.21
C VAL A 31 -1.69 6.85 10.16
N VAL A 32 -2.63 7.65 9.62
CA VAL A 32 -3.37 7.27 8.41
C VAL A 32 -2.63 7.80 7.18
N VAL A 33 -2.43 6.93 6.19
CA VAL A 33 -1.78 7.26 4.92
C VAL A 33 -2.72 6.92 3.78
N GLN A 34 -3.03 7.89 2.94
CA GLN A 34 -3.76 7.66 1.68
C GLN A 34 -2.79 7.83 0.51
N VAL A 35 -2.71 6.80 -0.33
CA VAL A 35 -1.81 6.75 -1.48
C VAL A 35 -2.63 6.63 -2.76
N MET A 36 -2.40 7.55 -3.70
CA MET A 36 -2.95 7.47 -5.05
C MET A 36 -1.82 7.32 -6.05
N GLY A 37 -2.01 6.43 -7.02
CA GLY A 37 -0.98 6.16 -8.01
C GLY A 37 -1.42 5.27 -9.16
N LEU A 38 -0.42 4.79 -9.89
CA LEU A 38 -0.55 3.81 -10.95
C LEU A 38 0.24 2.56 -10.57
N LEU A 39 -0.33 1.37 -10.79
CA LEU A 39 0.32 0.09 -10.55
C LEU A 39 0.21 -0.78 -11.80
N SER A 40 1.31 -1.44 -12.15
CA SER A 40 1.42 -2.45 -13.19
C SER A 40 1.92 -3.73 -12.53
N ASN A 41 1.35 -4.88 -12.91
CA ASN A 41 1.85 -6.19 -12.54
C ASN A 41 2.14 -6.98 -13.82
N ASN A 42 3.21 -7.77 -13.83
CA ASN A 42 3.63 -8.58 -14.96
C ASN A 42 3.79 -7.77 -16.27
N ASN A 43 4.40 -6.58 -16.17
CA ASN A 43 4.59 -5.63 -17.28
C ASN A 43 3.30 -5.26 -18.05
N GLN A 44 2.12 -5.52 -17.46
CA GLN A 44 0.84 -5.13 -18.03
C GLN A 44 0.64 -3.61 -17.95
N ALA A 45 -0.41 -3.11 -18.60
CA ALA A 45 -0.73 -1.69 -18.56
C ALA A 45 -0.88 -1.15 -17.12
N LEU A 46 -0.43 0.08 -16.91
CA LEU A 46 -0.59 0.78 -15.63
C LEU A 46 -2.07 1.06 -15.35
N ARG A 47 -2.52 0.69 -14.15
CA ARG A 47 -3.89 0.93 -13.67
C ARG A 47 -3.87 1.87 -12.48
N ARG A 48 -4.83 2.81 -12.45
CA ARG A 48 -4.99 3.72 -11.31
C ARG A 48 -5.39 2.93 -10.06
N PHE A 49 -4.81 3.28 -8.92
CA PHE A 49 -5.20 2.75 -7.62
C PHE A 49 -5.29 3.88 -6.58
N MET A 50 -6.09 3.60 -5.54
CA MET A 50 -6.14 4.35 -4.29
C MET A 50 -6.04 3.32 -3.16
N GLN A 51 -5.16 3.56 -2.20
CA GLN A 51 -4.93 2.65 -1.07
C GLN A 51 -4.80 3.44 0.23
N THR A 52 -5.50 2.99 1.26
CA THR A 52 -5.44 3.56 2.60
C THR A 52 -4.72 2.59 3.52
N PHE A 53 -3.75 3.11 4.27
CA PHE A 53 -3.03 2.40 5.33
C PHE A 53 -3.30 3.09 6.67
N VAL A 54 -3.45 2.29 7.72
CA VAL A 54 -3.42 2.77 9.10
C VAL A 54 -2.21 2.11 9.75
N LEU A 55 -1.24 2.92 10.14
CA LEU A 55 -0.04 2.53 10.85
C LEU A 55 -0.27 2.73 12.34
N ALA A 56 0.14 1.77 13.15
CA ALA A 56 0.15 1.87 14.60
C ALA A 56 1.58 1.66 15.12
N PRO A 57 1.95 2.24 16.27
CA PRO A 57 3.24 1.96 16.90
C PRO A 57 3.44 0.46 17.12
N GLU A 58 4.63 -0.04 16.81
CA GLU A 58 5.01 -1.37 17.22
C GLU A 58 5.29 -1.36 18.73
N ILE A 59 4.56 -2.18 19.48
CA ILE A 59 4.82 -2.40 20.91
C ILE A 59 5.90 -3.48 20.99
N PRO A 60 7.10 -3.18 21.53
CA PRO A 60 8.15 -4.17 21.70
C PRO A 60 7.62 -5.38 22.46
N ARG A 61 7.96 -6.58 21.98
CA ARG A 61 7.60 -7.84 22.65
C ARG A 61 8.41 -8.06 23.91
#